data_AF-A0A5C9BJS9-F1
#
_entry.id   AF-A0A5C9BJS9-F1
#
_cell.length_a   1.000
_cell.length_b   1.000
_cell.length_c   1.000
_cell.angle_alpha   90.00
_cell.angle_beta   90.00
_cell.angle_gamma   90.00
#
_symmetry.space_group_name_H-M   'P 1'
#
loop_
_entity.id
_entity.type
_entity.pdbx_description
1 polymer ?
#
loop_
_entity_poly.entity_id
_entity_poly.type
_entity_poly.pdbx_seq_one_letter_code
_entity_poly.pdbx_strand_id
1 'polypeptide(L)'
;MKAIIYAGVSSKEQEEEGFSIPSQLKLLREYAAKQRFEIAEEFVDVETAKQAGRANFGQMVHFLFQTVNRWLNRHLIITLAGSLLFANLVRAESDAVTRIAKESTPGVVTIMALDSQGNLYAQGTGFIVSADGIVVTCHHVVADARFLAVKLPDGDLYDEVGITESDPRRDIAVLKIKATGLRSLVMGNSNNTEVGQQVVAITSPKGLEHSVTDGRVSAIRDTGLGYKLFQVSVPVSEGSSGGPIFNSAGQVIGIASSQVIDGQNLNFAIPINYASPLVKSSPTRWLGRAVAASSSVGQTAPDLPSSQAITPPLAPPTTIDKVLRLPGRLATIAPNGLIEILDRYGFTTPITVTQGTVITIQGRRVAFESLRPGSEVEVDYGSDAATRKRYALEIRVQ
;
A
#
# COMPACT_ATOMS: atom_id res chain seq x y z
N MET A 1 26.67 -44.52 -3.84
CA MET A 1 27.47 -43.76 -4.82
C MET A 1 27.73 -44.70 -5.99
N LYS A 2 27.56 -44.28 -7.25
CA LYS A 2 27.75 -45.19 -8.39
C LYS A 2 29.23 -45.23 -8.80
N ALA A 3 29.73 -46.41 -9.16
CA ALA A 3 31.11 -46.61 -9.61
C ALA A 3 31.13 -47.36 -10.94
N ILE A 4 32.22 -47.22 -11.68
CA ILE A 4 32.50 -47.98 -12.89
C ILE A 4 33.75 -48.80 -12.61
N ILE A 5 33.76 -50.04 -13.08
CA ILE A 5 34.91 -50.93 -12.96
C ILE A 5 35.60 -51.02 -14.32
N TYR A 6 36.92 -50.93 -14.34
CA TYR A 6 37.74 -51.16 -15.53
C TYR A 6 38.87 -52.12 -15.18
N ALA A 7 39.01 -53.19 -15.95
CA ALA A 7 40.08 -54.17 -15.83
C ALA A 7 40.82 -54.29 -17.17
N GLY A 8 42.14 -54.38 -17.13
CA GLY A 8 42.97 -54.46 -18.33
C GLY A 8 44.19 -55.32 -18.09
N VAL A 9 44.57 -56.16 -19.05
CA VAL A 9 45.80 -56.95 -18.96
C VAL A 9 46.41 -57.19 -20.33
N SER A 10 47.74 -57.21 -20.42
CA SER A 10 48.44 -57.72 -21.60
C SER A 10 48.58 -59.23 -21.55
N SER A 11 48.52 -59.89 -22.70
CA SER A 11 48.70 -61.35 -22.82
C SER A 11 50.04 -61.81 -22.24
N LYS A 12 51.08 -60.98 -22.38
CA LYS A 12 52.42 -61.26 -21.83
C LYS A 12 52.44 -61.16 -20.30
N GLU A 13 51.79 -60.14 -19.74
CA GLU A 13 51.69 -59.93 -18.29
C GLU A 13 50.80 -61.01 -17.64
N GLN A 14 49.76 -61.46 -18.35
CA GLN A 14 48.89 -62.53 -17.86
C GLN A 14 49.64 -63.87 -17.75
N GLU A 15 50.56 -64.17 -18.67
CA GLU A 15 51.39 -65.38 -18.64
C GLU A 15 52.51 -65.30 -17.58
N GLU A 16 53.11 -64.12 -17.37
CA GLU A 16 54.20 -63.91 -16.41
C GLU A 16 53.71 -63.79 -14.94
N GLU A 17 52.59 -63.10 -14.70
CA GLU A 17 52.13 -62.76 -13.34
C GLU A 17 50.87 -63.54 -12.90
N GLY A 18 50.22 -64.28 -13.82
CA GLY A 18 49.00 -65.05 -13.53
C GLY A 18 47.77 -64.18 -13.17
N PHE A 19 47.85 -62.86 -13.33
CA PHE A 19 46.83 -61.91 -12.88
C PHE A 19 45.73 -61.69 -13.92
N SER A 20 44.91 -62.72 -14.11
CA SER A 20 43.84 -62.75 -15.10
C SER A 20 42.75 -61.67 -14.87
N ILE A 21 42.07 -61.27 -15.94
CA ILE A 21 40.91 -60.36 -15.87
C ILE A 21 39.84 -60.82 -14.86
N PRO A 22 39.45 -62.11 -14.81
CA PRO A 22 38.54 -62.61 -13.77
C PRO A 22 39.01 -62.30 -12.33
N SER A 23 40.32 -62.41 -12.07
CA SER A 23 40.91 -62.09 -10.77
C SER A 23 40.82 -60.59 -10.46
N GLN A 24 41.11 -59.74 -11.45
CA GLN A 24 40.98 -58.28 -11.33
C GLN A 24 39.54 -57.85 -11.04
N LEU A 25 38.59 -58.35 -11.83
CA LEU A 25 37.16 -58.05 -11.65
C LEU A 25 36.64 -58.53 -10.29
N LYS A 26 37.08 -59.70 -9.82
CA LYS A 26 36.72 -60.19 -8.48
C LYS A 26 37.15 -59.21 -7.40
N LEU A 27 38.40 -58.75 -7.42
CA LEU A 27 38.93 -57.80 -6.44
C LEU A 27 38.22 -56.44 -6.50
N LEU A 28 37.96 -55.92 -7.71
CA LEU A 28 37.29 -54.64 -7.90
C LEU A 28 35.83 -54.70 -7.43
N ARG A 29 35.12 -55.81 -7.67
CA ARG A 29 33.75 -56.02 -7.17
C ARG A 29 33.72 -56.16 -5.65
N GLU A 30 34.64 -56.91 -5.05
CA GLU A 30 34.77 -57.04 -3.60
C GLU A 30 35.04 -55.69 -2.94
N TYR A 31 35.93 -54.89 -3.55
CA TYR A 31 36.20 -53.52 -3.10
C TYR A 31 34.96 -52.63 -3.21
N ALA A 32 34.26 -52.66 -4.35
CA ALA A 32 33.03 -51.89 -4.56
C ALA A 32 31.93 -52.26 -3.55
N ALA A 33 31.74 -53.56 -3.29
CA ALA A 33 30.82 -54.04 -2.27
C ALA A 33 31.20 -53.56 -0.86
N LYS A 34 32.48 -53.64 -0.49
CA LYS A 34 33.00 -53.18 0.80
C LYS A 34 32.78 -51.67 1.01
N GLN A 35 32.94 -50.86 -0.04
CA GLN A 35 32.73 -49.41 -0.01
C GLN A 35 31.28 -48.99 -0.29
N ARG A 36 30.36 -49.94 -0.49
CA ARG A 36 28.95 -49.69 -0.85
C ARG A 36 28.79 -48.86 -2.13
N PHE A 37 29.68 -49.08 -3.10
CA PHE A 37 29.50 -48.57 -4.45
C PHE A 37 28.50 -49.44 -5.21
N GLU A 38 27.55 -48.80 -5.89
CA GLU A 38 26.69 -49.46 -6.85
C GLU A 38 27.41 -49.46 -8.20
N ILE A 39 27.76 -50.64 -8.71
CA ILE A 39 28.48 -50.76 -9.99
C ILE A 39 27.49 -50.43 -11.12
N ALA A 40 27.74 -49.34 -11.83
CA ALA A 40 26.90 -48.88 -12.93
C ALA A 40 27.21 -49.61 -14.24
N GLU A 41 28.50 -49.87 -14.50
CA GLU A 41 28.97 -50.57 -15.69
C GLU A 41 30.39 -51.12 -15.47
N GLU A 42 30.78 -52.15 -16.23
CA GLU A 42 32.11 -52.75 -16.18
C GLU A 42 32.73 -52.80 -17.58
N PHE A 43 34.01 -52.45 -17.69
CA PHE A 43 34.77 -52.41 -18.93
C PHE A 43 36.04 -53.24 -18.83
N VAL A 44 36.41 -53.91 -19.90
CA VAL A 44 37.49 -54.91 -19.90
C VAL A 44 38.31 -54.82 -21.17
N ASP A 45 39.63 -54.75 -21.10
CA ASP A 45 40.52 -54.83 -22.27
C ASP A 45 41.58 -55.95 -22.11
N VAL A 46 41.83 -56.72 -23.18
CA VAL A 46 42.92 -57.70 -23.27
C VAL A 46 43.84 -57.28 -24.41
N GLU A 47 45.08 -56.91 -24.12
CA GLU A 47 46.06 -56.57 -25.16
C GLU A 47 46.74 -57.88 -25.65
N THR A 48 46.65 -58.16 -26.96
CA THR A 48 47.30 -59.33 -27.59
C THR A 48 48.23 -58.87 -28.71
N ALA A 49 49.15 -59.74 -29.14
CA ALA A 49 50.05 -59.43 -30.27
C ALA A 49 49.31 -59.16 -31.60
N LYS A 50 48.03 -59.56 -31.74
CA LYS A 50 47.18 -59.33 -32.93
C LYS A 50 46.17 -58.19 -32.76
N GLN A 51 45.83 -57.83 -31.52
CA GLN A 51 44.93 -56.74 -31.18
C GLN A 51 45.63 -55.85 -30.15
N ALA A 52 46.29 -54.82 -30.65
CA ALA A 52 46.84 -53.74 -29.83
C ALA A 52 45.77 -52.66 -29.66
N GLY A 53 45.42 -52.32 -28.43
CA GLY A 53 44.57 -51.16 -28.12
C GLY A 53 43.65 -51.34 -26.92
N ARG A 54 43.25 -50.20 -26.35
CA ARG A 54 42.31 -50.08 -25.23
C ARG A 54 40.95 -49.59 -25.70
N ALA A 55 40.27 -50.40 -26.52
CA ALA A 55 39.03 -50.01 -27.17
C ALA A 55 37.90 -49.81 -26.14
N ASN A 56 37.84 -50.68 -25.13
CA ASN A 56 36.80 -50.60 -24.09
C ASN A 56 37.12 -49.52 -23.04
N PHE A 57 38.39 -49.14 -22.87
CA PHE A 57 38.75 -47.91 -22.16
C PHE A 57 38.16 -46.66 -22.81
N GLY A 58 38.22 -46.55 -24.14
CA GLY A 58 37.58 -45.46 -24.88
C GLY A 58 36.07 -45.41 -24.65
N GLN A 59 35.41 -46.58 -24.63
CA GLN A 59 33.98 -46.70 -24.32
C GLN A 59 33.67 -46.31 -22.86
N MET A 60 34.52 -46.70 -21.90
CA MET A 60 34.40 -46.30 -20.49
C MET A 60 34.45 -44.77 -20.34
N VAL A 61 35.44 -44.13 -20.96
CA VAL A 61 35.60 -42.69 -20.94
C VAL A 61 34.38 -42.02 -21.57
N HIS A 62 33.89 -42.53 -22.70
CA HIS A 62 32.67 -42.03 -23.33
C HIS A 62 31.44 -42.15 -22.43
N PHE A 63 31.26 -43.29 -21.76
CA PHE A 63 30.17 -43.53 -20.81
C PHE A 63 30.22 -42.56 -19.61
N LEU A 64 31.42 -42.32 -19.06
CA LEU A 64 31.65 -41.34 -18.00
C LEU A 64 31.23 -39.94 -18.46
N PHE A 65 31.71 -39.49 -19.62
CA PHE A 65 31.35 -38.20 -20.19
C PHE A 65 29.85 -38.08 -20.43
N GLN A 66 29.20 -39.08 -21.03
CA GLN A 66 27.75 -39.07 -21.24
C GLN A 66 26.96 -39.01 -19.94
N THR A 67 27.42 -39.70 -18.90
CA THR A 67 26.72 -39.75 -17.60
C THR A 67 26.83 -38.42 -16.87
N VAL A 68 28.03 -37.84 -16.83
CA VAL A 68 28.25 -36.50 -16.26
C VAL A 68 27.48 -35.44 -17.05
N ASN A 69 27.49 -35.51 -18.39
CA ASN A 69 26.81 -34.54 -19.24
C ASN A 69 25.28 -34.63 -19.12
N ARG A 70 24.71 -35.84 -19.02
CA ARG A 70 23.27 -36.03 -18.73
C ARG A 70 22.89 -35.46 -17.36
N TRP A 71 23.73 -35.66 -16.35
CA TRP A 71 23.51 -35.11 -15.01
C TRP A 71 23.55 -33.57 -15.03
N LEU A 72 24.60 -32.98 -15.62
CA LEU A 72 24.74 -31.53 -15.76
C LEU A 72 23.56 -30.92 -16.52
N ASN A 73 23.20 -31.48 -17.68
CA ASN A 73 22.08 -30.98 -18.49
C ASN A 73 20.74 -31.08 -17.75
N ARG A 74 20.47 -32.18 -17.02
CA ARG A 74 19.23 -32.31 -16.26
C ARG A 74 19.11 -31.25 -15.18
N HIS A 75 20.19 -30.99 -14.44
CA HIS A 75 20.18 -29.98 -13.38
C HIS A 75 20.14 -28.55 -13.93
N LEU A 76 20.83 -28.27 -15.05
CA LEU A 76 20.78 -26.99 -15.75
C LEU A 76 19.38 -26.70 -16.31
N ILE A 77 18.70 -27.70 -16.88
CA ILE A 77 17.34 -27.55 -17.39
C ILE A 77 16.37 -27.24 -16.23
N ILE A 78 16.50 -27.92 -15.09
CA ILE A 78 15.65 -27.67 -13.92
C ILE A 78 15.85 -26.26 -13.37
N THR A 79 17.10 -25.78 -13.25
CA THR A 79 17.38 -24.42 -12.76
C THR A 79 16.95 -23.33 -13.74
N LEU A 80 17.12 -23.55 -15.06
CA LEU A 80 16.62 -22.63 -16.09
C LEU A 80 15.10 -22.61 -16.13
N ALA A 81 14.45 -23.77 -16.10
CA ALA A 81 12.98 -23.86 -16.07
C ALA A 81 12.41 -23.19 -14.81
N GLY A 82 13.02 -23.42 -13.64
CA GLY A 82 12.65 -22.75 -12.39
C GLY A 82 12.81 -21.24 -12.45
N SER A 83 13.92 -20.75 -13.02
CA SER A 83 14.16 -19.32 -13.24
C SER A 83 13.14 -18.70 -14.20
N LEU A 84 12.80 -19.40 -15.29
CA LEU A 84 11.77 -18.98 -16.25
C LEU A 84 10.38 -18.92 -15.62
N LEU A 85 10.01 -19.93 -14.82
CA LEU A 85 8.75 -19.96 -14.07
C LEU A 85 8.67 -18.79 -13.08
N PHE A 86 9.74 -18.54 -12.33
CA PHE A 86 9.82 -17.41 -11.40
C PHE A 86 9.70 -16.06 -12.12
N ALA A 87 10.42 -15.89 -13.23
CA ALA A 87 10.34 -14.69 -14.05
C ALA A 87 8.91 -14.45 -14.59
N ASN A 88 8.23 -15.50 -15.04
CA ASN A 88 6.83 -15.40 -15.49
C ASN A 88 5.87 -15.02 -14.35
N LEU A 89 6.10 -15.53 -13.13
CA LEU A 89 5.27 -15.20 -11.98
C LEU A 89 5.41 -13.72 -11.57
N VAL A 90 6.64 -13.22 -11.49
CA VAL A 90 6.91 -11.80 -11.20
C VAL A 90 6.30 -10.90 -12.27
N ARG A 91 6.38 -11.31 -13.55
CA ARG A 91 5.80 -10.54 -14.66
C ARG A 91 4.28 -10.44 -14.55
N ALA A 92 3.61 -11.53 -14.18
CA ALA A 92 2.15 -11.55 -14.02
C ALA A 92 1.64 -10.57 -12.94
N GLU A 93 2.41 -10.36 -11.86
CA GLU A 93 2.07 -9.39 -10.80
C GLU A 93 2.23 -7.95 -11.31
N SER A 94 3.35 -7.63 -11.95
CA SER A 94 3.59 -6.32 -12.58
C SER A 94 2.52 -6.00 -13.63
N ASP A 95 2.16 -6.97 -14.47
CA ASP A 95 1.15 -6.83 -15.51
C ASP A 95 -0.23 -6.52 -14.90
N ALA A 96 -0.54 -7.01 -13.69
CA ALA A 96 -1.79 -6.70 -13.00
C ALA A 96 -1.86 -5.25 -12.54
N VAL A 97 -0.81 -4.71 -11.92
CA VAL A 97 -0.78 -3.31 -11.47
C VAL A 97 -0.88 -2.36 -12.68
N THR A 98 -0.11 -2.61 -13.73
CA THR A 98 -0.15 -1.81 -14.96
C THR A 98 -1.52 -1.86 -15.63
N ARG A 99 -2.16 -3.04 -15.68
CA ARG A 99 -3.51 -3.18 -16.24
C ARG A 99 -4.53 -2.38 -15.43
N ILE A 100 -4.55 -2.54 -14.10
CA ILE A 100 -5.49 -1.82 -13.21
C ILE A 100 -5.32 -0.32 -13.38
N ALA A 101 -4.08 0.19 -13.38
CA ALA A 101 -3.79 1.60 -13.62
C ALA A 101 -4.37 2.07 -14.96
N LYS A 102 -4.03 1.39 -16.06
CA LYS A 102 -4.46 1.78 -17.41
C LYS A 102 -5.98 1.78 -17.56
N GLU A 103 -6.66 0.78 -17.01
CA GLU A 103 -8.11 0.60 -17.18
C GLU A 103 -8.95 1.43 -16.22
N SER A 104 -8.39 1.81 -15.07
CA SER A 104 -9.14 2.44 -13.97
C SER A 104 -8.84 3.93 -13.80
N THR A 105 -7.64 4.41 -14.15
CA THR A 105 -7.31 5.85 -14.04
C THR A 105 -8.35 6.78 -14.67
N PRO A 106 -8.94 6.50 -15.86
CA PRO A 106 -9.97 7.35 -16.44
C PRO A 106 -11.24 7.53 -15.56
N GLY A 107 -11.47 6.62 -14.60
CA GLY A 107 -12.57 6.68 -13.65
C GLY A 107 -12.22 7.31 -12.29
N VAL A 108 -10.97 7.77 -12.10
CA VAL A 108 -10.51 8.41 -10.86
C VAL A 108 -10.45 9.91 -11.06
N VAL A 109 -11.07 10.68 -10.17
CA VAL A 109 -11.24 12.12 -10.31
C VAL A 109 -10.61 12.88 -9.15
N THR A 110 -10.25 14.14 -9.38
CA THR A 110 -9.83 15.06 -8.31
C THR A 110 -11.03 15.85 -7.81
N ILE A 111 -11.21 15.90 -6.49
CA ILE A 111 -12.28 16.66 -5.83
C ILE A 111 -11.69 17.92 -5.22
N MET A 112 -12.29 19.07 -5.52
CA MET A 112 -11.89 20.38 -5.03
C MET A 112 -13.04 20.98 -4.21
N ALA A 113 -12.77 21.32 -2.96
CA ALA A 113 -13.73 21.97 -2.08
C ALA A 113 -13.31 23.42 -1.80
N LEU A 114 -14.25 24.33 -2.05
CA LEU A 114 -14.01 25.77 -1.97
C LEU A 114 -14.92 26.42 -0.93
N ASP A 115 -14.39 27.45 -0.29
CA ASP A 115 -15.09 28.24 0.73
C ASP A 115 -16.05 29.25 0.10
N SER A 116 -16.70 30.08 0.92
CA SER A 116 -17.64 31.11 0.43
C SER A 116 -16.99 32.22 -0.40
N GLN A 117 -15.68 32.39 -0.32
CA GLN A 117 -14.92 33.36 -1.11
C GLN A 117 -14.39 32.74 -2.41
N GLY A 118 -14.59 31.42 -2.60
CA GLY A 118 -14.07 30.69 -3.75
C GLY A 118 -12.60 30.29 -3.61
N ASN A 119 -12.03 30.32 -2.40
CA ASN A 119 -10.69 29.81 -2.16
C ASN A 119 -10.74 28.28 -1.97
N LEU A 120 -9.80 27.57 -2.58
CA LEU A 120 -9.58 26.15 -2.32
C LEU A 120 -9.11 25.96 -0.87
N TYR A 121 -9.84 25.18 -0.09
CA TYR A 121 -9.46 24.89 1.30
C TYR A 121 -9.26 23.39 1.57
N ALA A 122 -9.82 22.52 0.73
CA ALA A 122 -9.58 21.08 0.78
C ALA A 122 -9.56 20.47 -0.62
N GLN A 123 -8.73 19.44 -0.78
CA GLN A 123 -8.61 18.65 -2.00
C GLN A 123 -8.55 17.17 -1.65
N GLY A 124 -9.22 16.35 -2.46
CA GLY A 124 -9.21 14.90 -2.32
C GLY A 124 -9.27 14.19 -3.66
N THR A 125 -9.37 12.87 -3.59
CA THR A 125 -9.64 12.00 -4.72
C THR A 125 -11.08 11.50 -4.63
N GLY A 126 -11.67 11.19 -5.77
CA GLY A 126 -12.90 10.41 -5.85
C GLY A 126 -12.83 9.42 -7.00
N PHE A 127 -13.87 8.61 -7.16
CA PHE A 127 -13.97 7.73 -8.30
C PHE A 127 -15.41 7.56 -8.76
N ILE A 128 -15.56 7.45 -10.08
CA ILE A 128 -16.85 7.33 -10.75
C ILE A 128 -17.33 5.88 -10.63
N VAL A 129 -18.54 5.67 -10.10
CA VAL A 129 -19.17 4.35 -9.94
C VAL A 129 -20.34 4.13 -10.90
N SER A 130 -20.72 5.16 -11.66
CA SER A 130 -21.75 5.07 -12.70
C SER A 130 -21.44 5.99 -13.87
N ALA A 131 -21.71 5.53 -15.09
CA ALA A 131 -21.41 6.24 -16.33
C ALA A 131 -22.18 7.57 -16.49
N ASP A 132 -23.22 7.77 -15.70
CA ASP A 132 -24.00 9.01 -15.62
C ASP A 132 -23.46 10.01 -14.56
N GLY A 133 -22.27 9.77 -13.98
CA GLY A 133 -21.60 10.75 -13.12
C GLY A 133 -21.87 10.62 -11.63
N ILE A 134 -22.12 9.41 -11.13
CA ILE A 134 -22.07 9.16 -9.67
C ILE A 134 -20.62 8.96 -9.25
N VAL A 135 -20.17 9.71 -8.24
CA VAL A 135 -18.80 9.72 -7.74
C VAL A 135 -18.78 9.42 -6.25
N VAL A 136 -17.88 8.54 -5.80
CA VAL A 136 -17.64 8.27 -4.38
C VAL A 136 -16.36 8.99 -3.93
N THR A 137 -16.38 9.56 -2.73
CA THR A 137 -15.23 10.19 -2.08
C THR A 137 -15.38 10.12 -0.55
N CYS A 138 -14.49 10.78 0.21
CA CYS A 138 -14.60 10.91 1.65
C CYS A 138 -15.50 12.08 2.06
N HIS A 139 -16.25 11.91 3.16
CA HIS A 139 -17.12 12.96 3.68
C HIS A 139 -16.33 14.20 4.09
N HIS A 140 -15.21 14.02 4.80
CA HIS A 140 -14.43 15.15 5.30
C HIS A 140 -13.85 16.05 4.21
N VAL A 141 -13.68 15.53 2.98
CA VAL A 141 -13.24 16.32 1.83
C VAL A 141 -14.29 17.37 1.46
N VAL A 142 -15.58 17.07 1.70
CA VAL A 142 -16.72 17.88 1.27
C VAL A 142 -17.53 18.50 2.42
N ALA A 143 -17.20 18.18 3.67
CA ALA A 143 -18.05 18.40 4.86
C ALA A 143 -18.44 19.87 5.12
N ASP A 144 -17.65 20.85 4.63
CA ASP A 144 -17.89 22.29 4.80
C ASP A 144 -17.87 23.05 3.48
N ALA A 145 -17.94 22.33 2.35
CA ALA A 145 -17.75 22.91 1.04
C ALA A 145 -18.92 23.84 0.71
N ARG A 146 -18.61 25.11 0.39
CA ARG A 146 -19.61 26.01 -0.18
C ARG A 146 -19.80 25.74 -1.66
N PHE A 147 -18.69 25.49 -2.35
CA PHE A 147 -18.66 25.07 -3.73
C PHE A 147 -17.81 23.82 -3.86
N LEU A 148 -18.17 22.96 -4.81
CA LEU A 148 -17.43 21.77 -5.16
C LEU A 148 -17.11 21.81 -6.64
N ALA A 149 -15.95 21.32 -7.00
CA ALA A 149 -15.62 21.00 -8.38
C ALA A 149 -15.02 19.60 -8.46
N VAL A 150 -15.33 18.89 -9.55
CA VAL A 150 -14.78 17.59 -9.90
C VAL A 150 -13.99 17.75 -11.18
N LYS A 151 -12.69 17.42 -11.13
CA LYS A 151 -11.80 17.42 -12.29
C LYS A 151 -11.54 15.99 -12.75
N LEU A 152 -11.80 15.71 -14.01
CA LEU A 152 -11.51 14.42 -14.65
C LEU A 152 -10.03 14.35 -15.09
N PRO A 153 -9.50 13.14 -15.35
CA PRO A 153 -8.11 12.95 -15.81
C PRO A 153 -7.76 13.62 -17.14
N ASP A 154 -8.75 13.82 -18.00
CA ASP A 154 -8.61 14.52 -19.28
C ASP A 154 -8.57 16.05 -19.13
N GLY A 155 -8.81 16.55 -17.91
CA GLY A 155 -8.81 17.98 -17.58
C GLY A 155 -10.19 18.60 -17.50
N ASP A 156 -11.26 17.87 -17.88
CA ASP A 156 -12.63 18.38 -17.81
C ASP A 156 -13.00 18.73 -16.37
N LEU A 157 -13.58 19.92 -16.18
CA LEU A 157 -13.96 20.45 -14.88
C LEU A 157 -15.47 20.60 -14.78
N TYR A 158 -16.06 19.98 -13.76
CA TYR A 158 -17.48 20.08 -13.43
C TYR A 158 -17.63 20.83 -12.10
N ASP A 159 -18.14 22.06 -12.17
CA ASP A 159 -18.31 22.97 -11.03
C ASP A 159 -19.76 23.03 -10.51
N GLU A 160 -20.67 22.27 -11.10
CA GLU A 160 -22.00 21.95 -10.58
C GLU A 160 -22.03 20.50 -10.08
N VAL A 161 -21.83 20.34 -8.77
CA VAL A 161 -21.68 19.04 -8.12
C VAL A 161 -22.76 18.87 -7.06
N GLY A 162 -23.59 17.84 -7.20
CA GLY A 162 -24.57 17.44 -6.21
C GLY A 162 -23.96 16.54 -5.15
N ILE A 163 -24.42 16.64 -3.91
CA ILE A 163 -24.24 15.61 -2.89
C ILE A 163 -25.51 14.77 -2.90
N THR A 164 -25.40 13.48 -3.25
CA THR A 164 -26.53 12.55 -3.24
C THR A 164 -26.79 12.02 -1.85
N GLU A 165 -25.74 11.57 -1.17
CA GLU A 165 -25.81 10.98 0.15
C GLU A 165 -24.46 11.14 0.86
N SER A 166 -24.47 11.15 2.19
CA SER A 166 -23.22 11.12 2.97
C SER A 166 -23.38 10.35 4.26
N ASP A 167 -22.32 9.65 4.67
CA ASP A 167 -22.19 9.02 5.96
C ASP A 167 -21.00 9.66 6.71
N PRO A 168 -21.25 10.68 7.55
CA PRO A 168 -20.21 11.32 8.35
C PRO A 168 -19.56 10.37 9.36
N ARG A 169 -20.27 9.32 9.81
CA ARG A 169 -19.73 8.35 10.78
C ARG A 169 -18.66 7.49 10.14
N ARG A 170 -18.86 7.05 8.90
CA ARG A 170 -17.91 6.21 8.16
C ARG A 170 -17.02 6.99 7.20
N ASP A 171 -17.14 8.33 7.19
CA ASP A 171 -16.36 9.23 6.36
C ASP A 171 -16.54 9.00 4.84
N ILE A 172 -17.78 8.81 4.38
CA ILE A 172 -18.11 8.59 2.96
C ILE A 172 -19.05 9.69 2.47
N ALA A 173 -18.81 10.18 1.25
CA ALA A 173 -19.77 10.99 0.51
C ALA A 173 -19.96 10.44 -0.90
N VAL A 174 -21.20 10.54 -1.40
CA VAL A 174 -21.54 10.23 -2.78
C VAL A 174 -22.01 11.52 -3.44
N LEU A 175 -21.41 11.80 -4.59
CA LEU A 175 -21.60 13.00 -5.37
C LEU A 175 -22.24 12.68 -6.72
N LYS A 176 -22.83 13.70 -7.34
CA LYS A 176 -23.39 13.68 -8.69
C LYS A 176 -22.78 14.81 -9.51
N ILE A 177 -22.28 14.50 -10.69
CA ILE A 177 -21.95 15.49 -11.72
C ILE A 177 -22.86 15.32 -12.93
N LYS A 178 -23.06 16.40 -13.68
CA LYS A 178 -23.86 16.40 -14.91
C LYS A 178 -23.01 15.97 -16.10
N ALA A 179 -22.77 14.66 -16.21
CA ALA A 179 -21.96 14.07 -17.27
C ALA A 179 -22.54 12.70 -17.69
N THR A 180 -22.22 12.26 -18.90
CA THR A 180 -22.65 10.94 -19.42
C THR A 180 -21.52 10.27 -20.20
N GLY A 181 -21.54 8.94 -20.27
CA GLY A 181 -20.52 8.18 -21.00
C GLY A 181 -19.19 8.07 -20.26
N LEU A 182 -19.19 8.29 -18.94
CA LEU A 182 -18.00 8.25 -18.12
C LEU A 182 -17.51 6.83 -17.87
N ARG A 183 -16.19 6.67 -17.67
CA ARG A 183 -15.59 5.41 -17.23
C ARG A 183 -15.96 5.15 -15.76
N SER A 184 -16.90 4.24 -15.53
CA SER A 184 -17.24 3.78 -14.18
C SER A 184 -16.33 2.65 -13.71
N LEU A 185 -15.94 2.70 -12.44
CA LEU A 185 -15.22 1.64 -11.74
C LEU A 185 -16.20 0.64 -11.13
N VAL A 186 -15.78 -0.63 -11.13
CA VAL A 186 -16.57 -1.72 -10.55
C VAL A 186 -16.31 -1.80 -9.06
N MET A 187 -17.35 -1.66 -8.25
CA MET A 187 -17.29 -1.94 -6.82
C MET A 187 -17.24 -3.46 -6.59
N GLY A 188 -16.24 -3.92 -5.85
CA GLY A 188 -16.13 -5.31 -5.40
C GLY A 188 -16.89 -5.56 -4.11
N ASN A 189 -16.63 -6.71 -3.49
CA ASN A 189 -17.18 -7.06 -2.18
C ASN A 189 -16.08 -7.05 -1.12
N SER A 190 -16.06 -6.02 -0.28
CA SER A 190 -15.04 -5.88 0.78
C SER A 190 -15.18 -6.88 1.93
N ASN A 191 -16.29 -7.63 2.03
CA ASN A 191 -16.41 -8.68 3.05
C ASN A 191 -15.52 -9.89 2.75
N ASN A 192 -15.08 -10.04 1.50
CA ASN A 192 -14.17 -11.10 1.07
C ASN A 192 -12.70 -10.68 1.17
N THR A 193 -12.42 -9.48 1.70
CA THR A 193 -11.05 -8.98 1.82
C THR A 193 -10.32 -9.67 2.96
N GLU A 194 -9.09 -10.11 2.69
CA GLU A 194 -8.26 -10.85 3.65
C GLU A 194 -6.99 -10.08 4.02
N VAL A 195 -6.47 -10.33 5.22
CA VAL A 195 -5.16 -9.80 5.64
C VAL A 195 -4.06 -10.44 4.78
N GLY A 196 -3.13 -9.63 4.29
CA GLY A 196 -2.07 -10.03 3.36
C GLY A 196 -2.45 -9.91 1.88
N GLN A 197 -3.74 -9.69 1.58
CA GLN A 197 -4.21 -9.49 0.21
C GLN A 197 -3.54 -8.29 -0.44
N GLN A 198 -3.03 -8.47 -1.66
CA GLN A 198 -2.44 -7.40 -2.45
C GLN A 198 -3.51 -6.42 -2.92
N VAL A 199 -3.15 -5.14 -2.86
CA VAL A 199 -4.01 -4.04 -3.27
C VAL A 199 -3.24 -3.02 -4.10
N VAL A 200 -3.97 -2.31 -4.95
CA VAL A 200 -3.46 -1.16 -5.72
C VAL A 200 -4.30 0.05 -5.35
N ALA A 201 -3.69 1.20 -5.16
CA ALA A 201 -4.39 2.46 -4.96
C ALA A 201 -4.05 3.43 -6.10
N ILE A 202 -5.06 4.14 -6.59
CA ILE A 202 -4.89 5.22 -7.57
C ILE A 202 -5.44 6.48 -6.92
N THR A 203 -4.58 7.43 -6.59
CA THR A 203 -4.93 8.61 -5.79
C THR A 203 -4.27 9.88 -6.32
N SER A 204 -4.66 11.04 -5.80
CA SER A 204 -4.08 12.35 -6.17
C SER A 204 -3.43 13.05 -4.95
N PRO A 205 -2.35 12.49 -4.36
CA PRO A 205 -1.70 13.05 -3.17
C PRO A 205 -1.14 14.44 -3.45
N LYS A 206 -1.48 15.43 -2.60
CA LYS A 206 -1.07 16.85 -2.74
C LYS A 206 -1.32 17.45 -4.13
N GLY A 207 -2.31 16.94 -4.86
CA GLY A 207 -2.60 17.38 -6.23
C GLY A 207 -1.65 16.87 -7.31
N LEU A 208 -0.76 15.92 -6.99
CA LEU A 208 -0.06 15.11 -7.98
C LEU A 208 -1.04 14.05 -8.50
N GLU A 209 -1.73 14.39 -9.58
CA GLU A 209 -2.86 13.62 -10.08
C GLU A 209 -2.47 12.19 -10.49
N HIS A 210 -3.32 11.22 -10.13
CA HIS A 210 -3.25 9.82 -10.59
C HIS A 210 -1.97 9.04 -10.23
N SER A 211 -1.46 9.27 -9.02
CA SER A 211 -0.40 8.45 -8.43
C SER A 211 -0.88 7.02 -8.21
N VAL A 212 -0.20 6.06 -8.84
CA VAL A 212 -0.45 4.62 -8.68
C VAL A 212 0.52 4.08 -7.64
N THR A 213 0.00 3.41 -6.62
CA THR A 213 0.79 2.72 -5.59
C THR A 213 0.24 1.33 -5.35
N ASP A 214 1.09 0.40 -4.94
CA ASP A 214 0.69 -0.95 -4.56
C ASP A 214 1.10 -1.27 -3.12
N GLY A 215 0.44 -2.27 -2.55
CA GLY A 215 0.64 -2.66 -1.16
C GLY A 215 -0.24 -3.84 -0.78
N ARG A 216 -0.53 -3.97 0.51
CA ARG A 216 -1.36 -5.04 1.06
C ARG A 216 -2.33 -4.53 2.12
N VAL A 217 -3.38 -5.31 2.37
CA VAL A 217 -4.18 -5.17 3.59
C VAL A 217 -3.36 -5.71 4.75
N SER A 218 -2.90 -4.82 5.63
CA SER A 218 -2.06 -5.16 6.78
C SER A 218 -2.87 -5.72 7.95
N ALA A 219 -4.10 -5.23 8.15
CA ALA A 219 -5.02 -5.70 9.18
C ALA A 219 -6.46 -5.24 8.89
N ILE A 220 -7.44 -5.92 9.46
CA ILE A 220 -8.83 -5.44 9.53
C ILE A 220 -9.08 -5.00 10.97
N ARG A 221 -9.30 -3.70 11.17
CA ARG A 221 -9.45 -3.08 12.49
C ARG A 221 -10.92 -2.86 12.80
N ASP A 222 -11.35 -3.30 13.97
CA ASP A 222 -12.61 -2.86 14.54
C ASP A 222 -12.39 -1.49 15.17
N THR A 223 -13.26 -0.53 14.85
CA THR A 223 -13.16 0.84 15.40
C THR A 223 -13.75 0.96 16.80
N GLY A 224 -14.45 -0.08 17.30
CA GLY A 224 -15.27 0.01 18.52
C GLY A 224 -16.56 0.81 18.33
N LEU A 225 -16.71 1.50 17.20
CA LEU A 225 -17.86 2.30 16.83
C LEU A 225 -18.81 1.54 15.90
N GLY A 226 -18.79 0.20 15.89
CA GLY A 226 -19.69 -0.63 15.09
C GLY A 226 -19.44 -0.60 13.58
N TYR A 227 -18.23 -0.26 13.15
CA TYR A 227 -17.76 -0.44 11.77
C TYR A 227 -16.26 -0.76 11.77
N LYS A 228 -15.76 -1.30 10.65
CA LYS A 228 -14.39 -1.76 10.49
C LYS A 228 -13.63 -0.90 9.49
N LEU A 229 -12.32 -0.90 9.58
CA LEU A 229 -11.41 -0.25 8.63
C LEU A 229 -10.35 -1.25 8.19
N PHE A 230 -9.88 -1.09 6.96
CA PHE A 230 -8.68 -1.76 6.49
C PHE A 230 -7.47 -0.91 6.88
N GLN A 231 -6.56 -1.48 7.65
CA GLN A 231 -5.20 -0.97 7.72
C GLN A 231 -4.46 -1.46 6.48
N VAL A 232 -3.85 -0.55 5.74
CA VAL A 232 -3.19 -0.86 4.46
C VAL A 232 -1.74 -0.38 4.47
N SER A 233 -0.90 -1.00 3.66
CA SER A 233 0.49 -0.56 3.48
C SER A 233 0.66 0.43 2.33
N VAL A 234 -0.38 0.69 1.53
CA VAL A 234 -0.33 1.74 0.50
C VAL A 234 -0.21 3.10 1.20
N PRO A 235 0.66 4.01 0.70
CA PRO A 235 0.79 5.35 1.27
C PRO A 235 -0.53 6.12 1.15
N VAL A 236 -1.02 6.68 2.25
CA VAL A 236 -2.19 7.56 2.28
C VAL A 236 -1.76 8.89 2.90
N SER A 237 -1.96 9.97 2.17
CA SER A 237 -1.64 11.32 2.61
C SER A 237 -2.73 12.30 2.19
N GLU A 238 -2.57 13.57 2.55
CA GLU A 238 -3.47 14.64 2.10
C GLU A 238 -3.63 14.61 0.57
N GLY A 239 -4.87 14.75 0.09
CA GLY A 239 -5.23 14.56 -1.32
C GLY A 239 -5.54 13.12 -1.72
N SER A 240 -5.06 12.11 -0.98
CA SER A 240 -5.38 10.69 -1.25
C SER A 240 -6.78 10.28 -0.80
N SER A 241 -7.35 11.02 0.16
CA SER A 241 -8.67 10.75 0.74
C SER A 241 -9.76 10.67 -0.33
N GLY A 242 -10.57 9.61 -0.26
CA GLY A 242 -11.63 9.30 -1.20
C GLY A 242 -11.18 8.50 -2.43
N GLY A 243 -9.88 8.24 -2.58
CA GLY A 243 -9.34 7.47 -3.71
C GLY A 243 -9.61 5.98 -3.61
N PRO A 244 -9.81 5.28 -4.74
CA PRO A 244 -10.11 3.85 -4.75
C PRO A 244 -8.89 2.99 -4.43
N ILE A 245 -9.14 1.92 -3.66
CA ILE A 245 -8.21 0.81 -3.46
C ILE A 245 -8.80 -0.44 -4.11
N PHE A 246 -8.05 -1.04 -5.02
CA PHE A 246 -8.43 -2.16 -5.86
C PHE A 246 -7.88 -3.49 -5.36
N ASN A 247 -8.62 -4.56 -5.60
CA ASN A 247 -8.09 -5.92 -5.58
C ASN A 247 -7.39 -6.27 -6.91
N SER A 248 -6.78 -7.45 -7.01
CA SER A 248 -6.08 -7.93 -8.22
C SER A 248 -6.99 -8.10 -9.45
N ALA A 249 -8.31 -8.17 -9.25
CA ALA A 249 -9.30 -8.21 -10.32
C ALA A 249 -9.70 -6.81 -10.83
N GLY A 250 -9.12 -5.74 -10.29
CA GLY A 250 -9.45 -4.35 -10.68
C GLY A 250 -10.79 -3.87 -10.12
N GLN A 251 -11.33 -4.52 -9.10
CA GLN A 251 -12.54 -4.08 -8.40
C GLN A 251 -12.16 -3.26 -7.19
N VAL A 252 -12.86 -2.14 -6.97
CA VAL A 252 -12.65 -1.29 -5.78
C VAL A 252 -13.14 -2.05 -4.55
N ILE A 253 -12.28 -2.28 -3.57
CA ILE A 253 -12.59 -2.92 -2.28
C ILE A 253 -12.47 -1.95 -1.10
N GLY A 254 -11.81 -0.82 -1.27
CA GLY A 254 -11.66 0.19 -0.22
C GLY A 254 -11.59 1.62 -0.75
N ILE A 255 -11.74 2.56 0.16
CA ILE A 255 -11.67 4.01 -0.08
C ILE A 255 -10.58 4.56 0.85
N ALA A 256 -9.48 5.08 0.31
CA ALA A 256 -8.40 5.63 1.11
C ALA A 256 -8.89 6.81 1.97
N SER A 257 -8.51 6.88 3.25
CA SER A 257 -8.83 8.04 4.11
C SER A 257 -7.64 8.44 4.96
N SER A 258 -7.20 9.69 4.82
CA SER A 258 -6.08 10.25 5.57
C SER A 258 -6.45 10.75 6.97
N GLN A 259 -7.75 10.82 7.30
CA GLN A 259 -8.23 11.33 8.59
C GLN A 259 -8.33 10.28 9.71
N VAL A 260 -7.98 9.03 9.42
CA VAL A 260 -8.03 7.94 10.40
C VAL A 260 -6.79 7.92 11.33
N ILE A 261 -5.82 8.84 11.14
CA ILE A 261 -4.51 8.70 11.79
C ILE A 261 -4.46 9.31 13.19
N ASP A 262 -4.09 8.47 14.17
CA ASP A 262 -3.10 8.81 15.20
C ASP A 262 -2.08 7.66 15.29
N GLY A 263 -0.79 7.95 15.06
CA GLY A 263 0.31 6.98 14.98
C GLY A 263 1.16 7.09 13.70
N GLN A 264 2.49 7.14 13.85
CA GLN A 264 3.40 7.22 12.69
C GLN A 264 3.29 5.96 11.80
N ASN A 265 3.24 6.15 10.48
CA ASN A 265 3.24 5.10 9.45
C ASN A 265 2.03 4.13 9.42
N LEU A 266 0.85 4.56 9.89
CA LEU A 266 -0.40 3.80 9.71
C LEU A 266 -1.28 4.44 8.64
N ASN A 267 -1.66 3.65 7.63
CA ASN A 267 -2.59 4.06 6.59
C ASN A 267 -3.88 3.24 6.67
N PHE A 268 -5.01 3.88 6.36
CA PHE A 268 -6.31 3.25 6.47
C PHE A 268 -7.20 3.47 5.26
N ALA A 269 -8.13 2.54 5.09
CA ALA A 269 -9.17 2.61 4.08
C ALA A 269 -10.52 2.12 4.60
N ILE A 270 -11.57 2.76 4.10
CA ILE A 270 -12.95 2.45 4.42
C ILE A 270 -13.42 1.34 3.47
N PRO A 271 -13.97 0.22 3.98
CA PRO A 271 -14.50 -0.87 3.14
C PRO A 271 -15.56 -0.38 2.14
N ILE A 272 -15.45 -0.79 0.86
CA ILE A 272 -16.33 -0.29 -0.21
C ILE A 272 -17.81 -0.62 0.02
N ASN A 273 -18.12 -1.72 0.70
CA ASN A 273 -19.50 -2.13 0.95
C ASN A 273 -20.29 -1.11 1.78
N TYR A 274 -19.60 -0.23 2.51
CA TYR A 274 -20.24 0.87 3.22
C TYR A 274 -20.75 1.98 2.29
N ALA A 275 -20.18 2.12 1.09
CA ALA A 275 -20.63 3.08 0.09
C ALA A 275 -21.81 2.55 -0.74
N SER A 276 -21.90 1.24 -0.99
CA SER A 276 -22.96 0.62 -1.80
C SER A 276 -24.40 1.08 -1.45
N PRO A 277 -24.85 1.12 -0.17
CA PRO A 277 -26.20 1.58 0.16
C PRO A 277 -26.41 3.10 -0.03
N LEU A 278 -25.34 3.88 -0.18
CA LEU A 278 -25.38 5.33 -0.35
C LEU A 278 -25.46 5.74 -1.83
N VAL A 279 -25.12 4.83 -2.75
CA VAL A 279 -25.16 5.07 -4.20
C VAL A 279 -26.62 5.18 -4.66
N LYS A 280 -27.11 6.42 -4.73
CA LYS A 280 -28.44 6.80 -5.20
C LYS A 280 -28.30 7.74 -6.41
N SER A 281 -29.27 7.69 -7.33
CA SER A 281 -29.22 8.49 -8.57
C SER A 281 -29.56 9.97 -8.39
N SER A 282 -30.29 10.33 -7.33
CA SER A 282 -30.83 11.67 -7.14
C SER A 282 -30.06 12.47 -6.09
N PRO A 283 -29.57 13.68 -6.41
CA PRO A 283 -28.89 14.56 -5.46
C PRO A 283 -29.87 15.17 -4.46
N THR A 284 -29.48 15.18 -3.18
CA THR A 284 -30.24 15.85 -2.12
C THR A 284 -30.00 17.36 -2.15
N ARG A 285 -28.82 17.80 -2.58
CA ARG A 285 -28.45 19.21 -2.74
C ARG A 285 -27.41 19.38 -3.85
N TRP A 286 -27.61 20.37 -4.72
CA TRP A 286 -26.60 20.82 -5.67
C TRP A 286 -25.74 21.94 -5.08
N LEU A 287 -24.43 21.84 -5.26
CA LEU A 287 -23.45 22.88 -4.94
C LEU A 287 -22.80 23.32 -6.26
N GLY A 288 -22.82 24.61 -6.55
CA GLY A 288 -22.13 25.14 -7.72
C GLY A 288 -21.93 26.64 -7.64
N ARG A 289 -20.94 27.14 -8.38
CA ARG A 289 -20.76 28.58 -8.54
C ARG A 289 -21.88 29.04 -9.46
N ALA A 290 -22.76 29.92 -8.99
CA ALA A 290 -23.60 30.66 -9.94
C ALA A 290 -22.65 31.48 -10.80
N VAL A 291 -22.36 31.00 -12.02
CA VAL A 291 -21.62 31.77 -13.00
C VAL A 291 -22.56 32.90 -13.43
N ALA A 292 -22.50 34.02 -12.73
CA ALA A 292 -22.87 35.27 -13.36
C ALA A 292 -21.94 35.41 -14.56
N ALA A 293 -22.51 35.29 -15.76
CA ALA A 293 -21.81 35.48 -17.02
C ALA A 293 -21.20 36.88 -17.03
N SER A 294 -19.93 37.00 -16.67
CA SER A 294 -19.12 38.18 -16.96
C SER A 294 -18.08 37.77 -18.00
N SER A 295 -18.50 37.92 -19.24
CA SER A 295 -17.61 38.02 -20.39
C SER A 295 -16.72 39.25 -20.19
N SER A 296 -15.42 39.05 -19.94
CA SER A 296 -14.37 39.99 -20.36
C SER A 296 -13.03 39.29 -20.40
N VAL A 297 -12.64 38.95 -21.63
CA VAL A 297 -11.30 38.95 -22.21
C VAL A 297 -10.20 39.60 -21.34
N GLY A 298 -9.05 38.92 -21.23
CA GLY A 298 -7.75 39.62 -21.25
C GLY A 298 -6.69 39.21 -20.22
N GLN A 299 -5.71 38.45 -20.71
CA GLN A 299 -4.26 38.63 -20.48
C GLN A 299 -3.55 37.98 -19.27
N THR A 300 -2.53 37.20 -19.67
CA THR A 300 -1.19 36.94 -19.09
C THR A 300 -1.07 36.05 -17.84
N ALA A 301 -0.43 34.90 -18.07
CA ALA A 301 0.18 34.05 -17.07
C ALA A 301 1.27 34.80 -16.29
N PRO A 302 1.38 34.61 -14.97
CA PRO A 302 2.61 34.92 -14.25
C PRO A 302 3.62 33.79 -14.48
N ASP A 303 4.81 34.14 -14.96
CA ASP A 303 5.97 33.27 -15.07
C ASP A 303 6.31 32.58 -13.73
N LEU A 304 6.58 31.27 -13.79
CA LEU A 304 7.18 30.51 -12.69
C LEU A 304 8.70 30.78 -12.65
N PRO A 305 9.28 31.27 -11.53
CA PRO A 305 10.73 31.31 -11.41
C PRO A 305 11.29 29.90 -11.15
N SER A 306 12.30 29.56 -11.95
CA SER A 306 13.12 28.37 -11.88
C SER A 306 13.88 28.21 -10.55
N SER A 307 13.95 26.95 -10.10
CA SER A 307 14.80 26.38 -9.05
C SER A 307 16.06 27.17 -8.66
N GLN A 308 16.12 27.64 -7.41
CA GLN A 308 17.37 27.87 -6.70
C GLN A 308 17.34 27.18 -5.33
N ALA A 309 18.38 26.41 -5.07
CA ALA A 309 18.66 25.77 -3.80
C ALA A 309 18.94 26.83 -2.73
N ILE A 310 18.18 26.81 -1.64
CA ILE A 310 18.46 27.59 -0.43
C ILE A 310 18.73 26.60 0.70
N THR A 311 20.00 26.47 1.07
CA THR A 311 20.39 25.95 2.38
C THR A 311 19.81 26.87 3.46
N PRO A 312 19.14 26.34 4.50
CA PRO A 312 18.64 27.19 5.57
C PRO A 312 19.79 27.67 6.47
N PRO A 313 19.86 28.97 6.82
CA PRO A 313 20.75 29.43 7.87
C PRO A 313 20.17 29.06 9.25
N LEU A 314 21.05 28.61 10.14
CA LEU A 314 20.76 28.47 11.58
C LEU A 314 20.44 29.85 12.16
N ALA A 315 19.24 30.01 12.72
CA ALA A 315 18.90 31.08 13.66
C ALA A 315 18.21 30.45 14.91
N PRO A 316 18.46 30.98 16.12
CA PRO A 316 18.03 30.39 17.41
C PRO A 316 16.51 30.51 17.64
N PRO A 317 15.95 29.71 18.58
CA PRO A 317 14.52 29.40 18.59
C PRO A 317 13.70 30.63 19.00
N THR A 318 12.81 31.06 18.11
CA THR A 318 11.71 31.95 18.49
C THR A 318 10.54 31.09 18.91
N THR A 319 10.14 31.26 20.17
CA THR A 319 8.96 30.69 20.81
C THR A 319 7.74 30.72 19.90
N ILE A 320 7.12 29.57 19.63
CA ILE A 320 5.80 29.49 19.02
C ILE A 320 4.91 28.61 19.89
N ASP A 321 3.97 29.28 20.54
CA ASP A 321 2.69 28.77 21.04
C ASP A 321 2.03 27.86 19.98
N LYS A 322 1.86 26.58 20.28
CA LYS A 322 0.92 25.72 19.55
C LYS A 322 -0.14 25.21 20.52
N VAL A 323 -1.26 25.93 20.56
CA VAL A 323 -2.52 25.46 21.14
C VAL A 323 -3.09 24.36 20.24
N LEU A 324 -3.08 23.12 20.72
CA LEU A 324 -3.71 21.98 20.06
C LEU A 324 -5.24 22.10 20.20
N ARG A 325 -5.97 22.06 19.08
CA ARG A 325 -7.45 22.20 19.03
C ARG A 325 -8.08 20.83 18.75
N LEU A 326 -8.88 20.31 19.68
CA LEU A 326 -9.68 19.09 19.51
C LEU A 326 -11.09 19.34 20.07
N PRO A 327 -12.18 19.21 19.28
CA PRO A 327 -13.54 19.48 19.74
C PRO A 327 -14.16 18.34 20.57
N GLY A 328 -14.68 18.65 21.78
CA GLY A 328 -15.73 17.89 22.47
C GLY A 328 -15.36 16.52 23.07
N ARG A 329 -14.28 16.43 23.87
CA ARG A 329 -13.82 15.17 24.51
C ARG A 329 -13.71 15.29 26.04
N LEU A 330 -13.87 14.15 26.72
CA LEU A 330 -13.54 13.96 28.14
C LEU A 330 -12.02 13.83 28.32
N ALA A 331 -11.47 14.52 29.33
CA ALA A 331 -10.06 14.45 29.67
C ALA A 331 -9.87 14.18 31.17
N THR A 332 -8.83 13.42 31.50
CA THR A 332 -8.45 13.08 32.89
C THR A 332 -7.01 13.51 33.15
N ILE A 333 -6.73 14.01 34.36
CA ILE A 333 -5.36 14.29 34.80
C ILE A 333 -4.77 13.00 35.37
N ALA A 334 -3.77 12.45 34.70
CA ALA A 334 -3.10 11.23 35.14
C ALA A 334 -2.17 11.48 36.36
N PRO A 335 -1.85 10.44 37.16
CA PRO A 335 -0.97 10.55 38.33
C PRO A 335 0.43 11.11 38.06
N ASN A 336 0.88 11.04 36.81
CA ASN A 336 2.15 11.57 36.33
C ASN A 336 2.10 13.06 35.95
N GLY A 337 0.95 13.73 36.13
CA GLY A 337 0.76 15.14 35.83
C GLY A 337 0.44 15.46 34.37
N LEU A 338 0.22 14.45 33.52
CA LEU A 338 -0.20 14.62 32.13
C LEU A 338 -1.73 14.70 32.03
N ILE A 339 -2.23 15.44 31.04
CA ILE A 339 -3.63 15.36 30.64
C ILE A 339 -3.74 14.20 29.66
N GLU A 340 -4.48 13.16 30.03
CA GLU A 340 -4.83 12.04 29.16
C GLU A 340 -6.20 12.34 28.54
N ILE A 341 -6.21 12.52 27.22
CA ILE A 341 -7.44 12.73 26.47
C ILE A 341 -7.91 11.38 25.96
N LEU A 342 -9.16 11.03 26.28
CA LEU A 342 -9.80 9.86 25.72
C LEU A 342 -10.30 10.22 24.32
N ASP A 343 -9.77 9.54 23.32
CA ASP A 343 -10.17 9.77 21.94
C ASP A 343 -11.54 9.16 21.61
N ARG A 344 -12.09 9.48 20.43
CA ARG A 344 -13.43 9.01 20.00
C ARG A 344 -13.47 7.49 19.72
N TYR A 345 -12.33 6.83 19.82
CA TYR A 345 -12.12 5.41 19.55
C TYR A 345 -11.65 4.66 20.82
N GLY A 346 -11.62 5.33 21.99
CA GLY A 346 -11.27 4.75 23.29
C GLY A 346 -9.76 4.67 23.58
N PHE A 347 -8.91 5.32 22.79
CA PHE A 347 -7.47 5.39 23.04
C PHE A 347 -7.12 6.61 23.89
N THR A 348 -6.16 6.46 24.81
CA THR A 348 -5.64 7.55 25.62
C THR A 348 -4.40 8.15 24.97
N THR A 349 -4.44 9.45 24.66
CA THR A 349 -3.27 10.19 24.16
C THR A 349 -2.76 11.12 25.27
N PRO A 350 -1.52 10.94 25.76
CA PRO A 350 -0.95 11.83 26.77
C PRO A 350 -0.53 13.16 26.13
N ILE A 351 -1.00 14.27 26.69
CA ILE A 351 -0.57 15.62 26.30
C ILE A 351 0.29 16.21 27.41
N THR A 352 1.50 16.63 27.03
CA THR A 352 2.42 17.35 27.92
C THR A 352 2.01 18.81 28.01
N VAL A 353 1.56 19.23 29.19
CA VAL A 353 1.28 20.63 29.52
C VAL A 353 2.53 21.24 30.16
N THR A 354 2.99 22.37 29.64
CA THR A 354 4.16 23.08 30.17
C THR A 354 3.84 23.80 31.48
N GLN A 355 4.82 23.85 32.38
CA GLN A 355 4.76 24.57 33.65
C GLN A 355 4.40 26.05 33.41
N GLY A 356 3.49 26.61 34.23
CA GLY A 356 2.95 27.97 34.06
C GLY A 356 1.71 28.11 33.16
N THR A 357 1.16 27.01 32.62
CA THR A 357 -0.09 27.07 31.84
C THR A 357 -1.28 27.44 32.73
N VAL A 358 -2.07 28.44 32.30
CA VAL A 358 -3.26 28.90 33.03
C VAL A 358 -4.52 28.40 32.33
N ILE A 359 -5.36 27.70 33.08
CA ILE A 359 -6.60 27.08 32.62
C ILE A 359 -7.78 27.86 33.20
N THR A 360 -8.84 28.07 32.41
CA THR A 360 -10.03 28.81 32.86
C THR A 360 -11.11 27.83 33.28
N ILE A 361 -11.43 27.81 34.58
CA ILE A 361 -12.45 26.94 35.18
C ILE A 361 -13.67 27.76 35.61
N GLN A 362 -14.84 27.55 35.00
CA GLN A 362 -16.08 28.28 35.31
C GLN A 362 -15.86 29.82 35.37
N GLY A 363 -15.19 30.36 34.34
CA GLY A 363 -14.82 31.77 34.23
C GLY A 363 -13.68 32.25 35.15
N ARG A 364 -13.07 31.38 35.98
CA ARG A 364 -11.93 31.73 36.85
C ARG A 364 -10.61 31.18 36.32
N ARG A 365 -9.56 32.01 36.31
CA ARG A 365 -8.22 31.60 35.90
C ARG A 365 -7.54 30.84 37.02
N VAL A 366 -7.13 29.61 36.74
CA VAL A 366 -6.50 28.68 37.67
C VAL A 366 -5.19 28.19 37.06
N ALA A 367 -4.10 28.20 37.83
CA ALA A 367 -2.83 27.65 37.36
C ALA A 367 -2.94 26.12 37.24
N PHE A 368 -2.46 25.52 36.15
CA PHE A 368 -2.54 24.07 35.92
C PHE A 368 -1.95 23.27 37.09
N GLU A 369 -0.88 23.77 37.70
CA GLU A 369 -0.19 23.18 38.85
C GLU A 369 -1.05 23.07 40.12
N SER A 370 -2.20 23.74 40.17
CA SER A 370 -3.12 23.69 41.31
C SER A 370 -4.23 22.63 41.16
N LEU A 371 -4.27 21.90 40.04
CA LEU A 371 -5.23 20.81 39.79
C LEU A 371 -4.71 19.48 40.35
N ARG A 372 -5.62 18.65 40.89
CA ARG A 372 -5.26 17.35 41.48
C ARG A 372 -5.32 16.23 40.44
N PRO A 373 -4.42 15.23 40.49
CA PRO A 373 -4.55 14.02 39.69
C PRO A 373 -5.90 13.33 39.93
N GLY A 374 -6.54 12.88 38.85
CA GLY A 374 -7.86 12.25 38.85
C GLY A 374 -9.06 13.20 38.69
N SER A 375 -8.83 14.51 38.53
CA SER A 375 -9.90 15.44 38.20
C SER A 375 -10.42 15.22 36.77
N GLU A 376 -11.73 15.05 36.63
CA GLU A 376 -12.44 15.04 35.34
C GLU A 376 -12.71 16.46 34.87
N VAL A 377 -12.52 16.69 33.57
CA VAL A 377 -12.61 18.03 33.00
C VAL A 377 -13.35 18.02 31.66
N GLU A 378 -14.32 18.92 31.52
CA GLU A 378 -15.15 19.16 30.33
C GLU A 378 -14.71 20.45 29.62
N VAL A 379 -14.81 20.55 28.29
CA VAL A 379 -14.29 21.69 27.50
C VAL A 379 -15.38 22.27 26.59
N ASP A 380 -15.71 23.56 26.75
CA ASP A 380 -16.78 24.27 26.04
C ASP A 380 -16.22 25.37 25.08
N TYR A 381 -16.92 25.65 23.96
CA TYR A 381 -16.44 26.52 22.87
C TYR A 381 -17.34 27.73 22.57
N GLY A 382 -16.73 28.88 22.24
CA GLY A 382 -17.41 30.10 21.74
C GLY A 382 -16.70 30.72 20.53
N SER A 383 -17.38 31.61 19.80
CA SER A 383 -16.85 32.29 18.59
C SER A 383 -16.82 33.81 18.73
N ASP A 384 -15.70 34.44 18.36
CA ASP A 384 -15.57 35.90 18.24
C ASP A 384 -16.15 36.41 16.90
N ALA A 385 -17.02 37.42 16.98
CA ALA A 385 -17.78 37.97 15.86
C ALA A 385 -16.94 38.85 14.91
N ALA A 386 -15.77 39.34 15.32
CA ALA A 386 -14.94 40.23 14.50
C ALA A 386 -13.93 39.48 13.60
N THR A 387 -13.42 38.33 14.07
CA THR A 387 -12.35 37.59 13.38
C THR A 387 -12.77 36.22 12.86
N ARG A 388 -13.98 35.74 13.20
CA ARG A 388 -14.54 34.41 12.91
C ARG A 388 -13.61 33.22 13.25
N LYS A 389 -12.52 33.44 13.98
CA LYS A 389 -11.67 32.38 14.53
C LYS A 389 -12.32 31.85 15.81
N ARG A 390 -12.60 30.53 15.84
CA ARG A 390 -13.06 29.84 17.06
C ARG A 390 -11.87 29.67 18.01
N TYR A 391 -12.04 29.92 19.30
CA TYR A 391 -11.04 29.66 20.35
C TYR A 391 -11.70 28.88 21.49
N ALA A 392 -10.92 28.14 22.28
CA ALA A 392 -11.42 27.44 23.47
C ALA A 392 -11.83 28.47 24.53
N LEU A 393 -13.08 28.44 25.02
CA LEU A 393 -13.63 29.50 25.86
C LEU A 393 -13.75 29.09 27.33
N GLU A 394 -13.95 27.82 27.65
CA GLU A 394 -14.12 27.41 29.04
C GLU A 394 -13.74 25.94 29.25
N ILE A 395 -13.10 25.66 30.37
CA ILE A 395 -12.85 24.31 30.87
C ILE A 395 -13.73 24.19 32.14
N ARG A 396 -14.51 23.12 32.33
CA ARG A 396 -15.35 22.91 33.52
C ARG A 396 -14.88 21.66 34.25
N VAL A 397 -14.76 21.76 35.57
CA VAL A 397 -14.48 20.61 36.44
C VAL A 397 -15.81 20.23 37.09
N GLN A 398 -16.19 18.96 37.06
CA GLN A 398 -17.32 18.43 37.84
C GLN A 398 -16.90 18.14 39.28
#